data_AF-W2PDJ7-F1
#
_entry.id   AF-W2PDJ7-F1
#
_cell.length_a   1.000
_cell.length_b   1.000
_cell.length_c   1.000
_cell.angle_alpha   90.00
_cell.angle_beta   90.00
_cell.angle_gamma   90.00
#
_symmetry.space_group_name_H-M   'P 1'
#
loop_
_entity.id
_entity.type
_entity.pdbx_description
1 polymer ?
#
loop_
_entity_poly.entity_id
_entity_poly.type
_entity_poly.pdbx_seq_one_letter_code
_entity_poly.pdbx_strand_id
1 'polypeptide(L)'
;MDGDIVSTTLLLCLDEAVTNHDKEVAEAQQEVFQLLIEETWKVAMRLQHYLTVRCLGRPTESAWMALYAFGDDRNFLNTTSLTRHVATGKTMEIEVTEIEV
;
A
#
# COMPACT_ATOMS: atom_id res chain seq x y z
N MET A 1 -30.12 -53.30 -24.91
CA MET A 1 -29.91 -51.90 -25.30
C MET A 1 -30.15 -50.94 -24.14
N ASP A 2 -31.07 -51.21 -23.21
CA ASP A 2 -31.33 -50.31 -22.07
C ASP A 2 -30.19 -50.23 -21.03
N GLY A 3 -29.40 -51.30 -20.84
CA GLY A 3 -28.29 -51.32 -19.89
C GLY A 3 -27.14 -50.35 -20.24
N ASP A 4 -26.86 -50.16 -21.54
CA ASP A 4 -25.80 -49.26 -22.01
C ASP A 4 -26.21 -47.78 -21.85
N ILE A 5 -27.50 -47.50 -22.01
CA ILE A 5 -28.06 -46.15 -21.79
C ILE A 5 -27.93 -45.77 -20.31
N VAL A 6 -28.33 -46.67 -19.40
CA VAL A 6 -28.19 -46.45 -17.95
C VAL A 6 -26.73 -46.29 -17.54
N SER A 7 -25.83 -47.11 -18.10
CA SER A 7 -24.38 -47.00 -17.82
C SER A 7 -23.80 -45.67 -18.30
N THR A 8 -24.23 -45.17 -19.46
CA THR A 8 -23.77 -43.89 -20.01
C THR A 8 -24.29 -42.72 -19.18
N THR A 9 -25.55 -42.76 -18.75
CA THR A 9 -26.13 -41.73 -17.86
C THR A 9 -25.39 -41.66 -16.52
N LEU A 10 -25.07 -42.81 -15.91
CA LEU A 10 -24.30 -42.84 -14.65
C LEU A 10 -22.89 -42.26 -14.82
N LEU A 11 -22.21 -42.56 -15.94
CA LEU A 11 -20.90 -41.98 -16.24
C LEU A 11 -20.96 -40.45 -16.38
N LEU A 12 -21.97 -39.92 -17.07
CA LEU A 12 -22.15 -38.47 -17.20
C LEU A 12 -22.44 -37.81 -15.86
N CYS A 13 -23.27 -38.41 -15.00
CA CYS A 13 -23.53 -37.88 -13.66
C CYS A 13 -22.27 -37.88 -12.78
N LEU A 14 -21.42 -38.90 -12.90
CA LEU A 14 -20.14 -38.95 -12.17
C LEU A 14 -19.16 -37.89 -12.68
N ASP A 15 -19.06 -37.71 -14.01
CA ASP A 15 -18.24 -36.68 -14.61
C ASP A 15 -18.69 -35.27 -14.18
N GLU A 16 -20.00 -35.01 -14.18
CA GLU A 16 -20.57 -33.76 -13.69
C GLU A 16 -20.30 -33.56 -12.18
N ALA A 17 -20.42 -34.61 -11.37
CA ALA A 17 -20.12 -34.52 -9.94
C ALA A 17 -18.64 -34.21 -9.68
N VAL A 18 -17.73 -34.83 -10.42
CA VAL A 18 -16.28 -34.61 -10.29
C VAL A 18 -15.91 -33.20 -10.75
N THR A 19 -16.41 -32.76 -11.90
CA THR A 19 -16.15 -31.41 -12.42
C THR A 19 -16.68 -30.32 -11.50
N ASN A 20 -17.86 -30.51 -10.90
CA ASN A 20 -18.38 -29.59 -9.89
C ASN A 20 -17.51 -29.58 -8.63
N HIS A 21 -17.08 -30.74 -8.14
CA HIS A 21 -16.18 -30.83 -6.99
C HIS A 21 -14.84 -30.13 -7.24
N ASP A 22 -14.22 -30.38 -8.39
CA ASP A 22 -12.94 -29.75 -8.76
C ASP A 22 -13.07 -28.23 -8.83
N LYS A 23 -14.21 -27.73 -9.32
CA LYS A 23 -14.51 -26.30 -9.33
C LYS A 23 -14.62 -25.73 -7.91
N GLU A 24 -15.39 -26.37 -7.03
CA GLU A 24 -15.52 -25.94 -5.62
C GLU A 24 -14.16 -25.92 -4.91
N VAL A 25 -13.33 -26.94 -5.16
CA VAL A 25 -11.97 -27.01 -4.62
C VAL A 25 -11.10 -25.87 -5.16
N ALA A 26 -11.15 -25.57 -6.45
CA ALA A 26 -10.39 -24.49 -7.06
C ALA A 26 -10.82 -23.12 -6.49
N GLU A 27 -12.12 -22.90 -6.32
CA GLU A 27 -12.67 -21.67 -5.71
C GLU A 27 -12.18 -21.51 -4.26
N ALA A 28 -12.29 -22.56 -3.44
CA ALA A 28 -11.80 -22.54 -2.06
C ALA A 28 -10.28 -22.31 -1.98
N GLN A 29 -9.50 -22.93 -2.87
CA GLN A 29 -8.06 -22.71 -2.95
C GLN A 29 -7.73 -21.25 -3.29
N GLN A 30 -8.46 -20.66 -4.23
CA GLN A 30 -8.27 -19.26 -4.61
C GLN A 30 -8.56 -18.32 -3.44
N GLU A 31 -9.64 -18.55 -2.68
CA GLU A 31 -9.97 -17.76 -1.50
C GLU A 31 -8.88 -17.84 -0.43
N VAL A 32 -8.41 -19.05 -0.11
CA VAL A 32 -7.32 -19.28 0.84
C VAL A 32 -6.04 -18.57 0.39
N PHE A 33 -5.71 -18.65 -0.91
CA PHE A 33 -4.52 -18.00 -1.45
C PHE A 33 -4.62 -16.47 -1.36
N GLN A 34 -5.79 -15.91 -1.63
CA GLN A 34 -6.03 -14.47 -1.51
C GLN A 34 -5.87 -13.99 -0.06
N LEU A 35 -6.42 -14.74 0.91
CA LEU A 35 -6.24 -14.44 2.33
C LEU A 35 -4.76 -14.52 2.76
N LEU A 36 -4.01 -15.51 2.27
CA LEU A 36 -2.58 -15.63 2.54
C LEU A 36 -1.79 -14.44 2.00
N ILE A 37 -2.10 -13.96 0.80
CA ILE A 37 -1.45 -12.77 0.22
C ILE A 37 -1.75 -11.54 1.09
N GLU A 38 -3.00 -11.34 1.49
CA GLU A 38 -3.38 -10.18 2.28
C GLU A 38 -2.67 -10.15 3.64
N GLU A 39 -2.61 -11.28 4.33
CA GLU A 39 -1.94 -11.38 5.63
C GLU A 39 -0.42 -11.23 5.51
N THR A 40 0.21 -11.86 4.51
CA THR A 40 1.65 -11.69 4.27
C THR A 40 2.00 -10.25 3.91
N TRP A 41 1.15 -9.57 3.14
CA TRP A 41 1.31 -8.15 2.82
C TRP A 41 1.21 -7.27 4.08
N LYS A 42 0.23 -7.50 4.95
CA LYS A 42 0.11 -6.77 6.22
C LYS A 42 1.35 -6.93 7.09
N VAL A 43 1.88 -8.15 7.19
CA VAL A 43 3.12 -8.42 7.94
C VAL A 43 4.32 -7.69 7.31
N ALA A 44 4.47 -7.74 5.99
CA ALA A 44 5.53 -7.03 5.28
C ALA A 44 5.47 -5.52 5.50
N MET A 45 4.28 -4.92 5.42
CA MET A 45 4.05 -3.50 5.69
C MET A 45 4.41 -3.12 7.14
N ARG A 46 4.01 -3.93 8.12
CA ARG A 46 4.37 -3.70 9.54
C ARG A 46 5.88 -3.81 9.76
N LEU A 47 6.52 -4.79 9.15
CA LEU A 47 7.97 -4.98 9.25
C LEU A 47 8.72 -3.81 8.62
N GLN A 48 8.32 -3.39 7.43
CA GLN A 48 8.87 -2.21 6.76
C GLN A 48 8.71 -0.97 7.63
N HIS A 49 7.51 -0.72 8.15
CA HIS A 49 7.26 0.41 9.05
C HIS A 49 8.17 0.38 10.27
N TYR A 50 8.28 -0.78 10.95
CA TYR A 50 9.16 -0.94 12.12
C TYR A 50 10.63 -0.67 11.79
N LEU A 51 11.13 -1.20 10.66
CA LEU A 51 12.50 -0.97 10.22
C LEU A 51 12.74 0.50 9.86
N THR A 52 11.84 1.13 9.10
CA THR A 52 11.95 2.54 8.73
C THR A 52 11.92 3.44 9.96
N VAL A 53 10.95 3.25 10.87
CA VAL A 53 10.85 4.05 12.10
C VAL A 53 12.10 3.88 12.97
N ARG A 54 12.69 2.68 13.03
CA ARG A 54 13.94 2.47 13.76
C ARG A 54 15.17 3.12 13.10
N CYS A 55 15.14 3.31 11.79
CA CYS A 55 16.18 4.04 11.06
C CYS A 55 16.00 5.56 11.15
N LEU A 56 14.81 6.05 11.44
CA LEU A 56 14.58 7.44 11.79
C LEU A 56 15.12 7.66 13.22
N GLY A 57 16.17 8.46 13.37
CA GLY A 57 16.65 8.88 14.69
C GLY A 57 15.54 9.52 15.53
N ARG A 58 15.76 9.75 16.83
CA ARG A 58 14.74 10.41 17.66
C ARG A 58 14.30 11.70 16.97
N PRO A 59 12.99 12.00 16.86
CA PRO A 59 12.53 13.22 16.22
C PRO A 59 13.23 14.46 16.80
N THR A 60 13.42 14.49 18.12
CA THR A 60 14.14 15.54 18.86
C THR A 60 15.63 15.67 18.54
N GLU A 61 16.26 14.62 18.01
CA GLU A 61 17.67 14.60 17.58
C GLU A 61 17.81 14.83 16.07
N SER A 62 16.71 14.92 15.33
CA SER A 62 16.76 15.25 13.91
C SER A 62 17.13 16.72 13.71
N ALA A 63 18.01 17.00 12.75
CA ALA A 63 18.46 18.35 12.44
C ALA A 63 17.28 19.30 12.12
N TRP A 64 16.21 18.78 11.52
CA TRP A 64 15.01 19.58 11.21
C TRP A 64 14.29 20.04 12.48
N MET A 65 14.14 19.17 13.49
CA MET A 65 13.48 19.52 14.75
C MET A 65 14.30 20.49 15.59
N ALA A 66 15.62 20.36 15.58
CA ALA A 66 16.50 21.34 16.22
C ALA A 66 16.37 22.72 15.55
N LEU A 67 16.29 22.77 14.22
CA LEU A 67 16.03 24.01 13.47
C LEU A 67 14.62 24.56 13.74
N TYR A 68 13.61 23.72 13.89
CA TYR A 68 12.25 24.15 14.22
C TYR A 68 12.13 24.68 15.65
N ALA A 69 12.78 24.04 16.62
CA ALA A 69 12.68 24.40 18.03
C ALA A 69 13.58 25.59 18.43
N PHE A 70 14.72 25.77 17.75
CA PHE A 70 15.73 26.75 18.13
C PHE A 70 16.17 27.69 16.99
N GLY A 71 15.69 27.47 15.76
CA GLY A 71 15.98 28.34 14.63
C GLY A 71 15.04 29.55 14.60
N ASP A 72 15.55 30.69 14.12
CA ASP A 72 14.72 31.79 13.66
C ASP A 72 13.98 31.34 12.39
N ASP A 73 12.68 31.64 12.26
CA ASP A 73 11.79 31.18 11.17
C ASP A 73 12.37 31.44 9.77
N ARG A 74 13.24 32.44 9.64
CA ARG A 74 13.97 32.79 8.41
C ARG A 74 14.91 31.69 7.93
N ASN A 75 15.38 30.82 8.82
CA ASN A 75 16.43 29.85 8.54
C ASN A 75 15.87 28.48 8.14
N PHE A 76 14.64 28.13 8.53
CA PHE A 76 14.09 26.80 8.22
C PHE A 76 13.86 26.59 6.72
N LEU A 77 13.27 27.59 6.05
CA LEU A 77 13.00 27.54 4.62
C LEU A 77 14.30 27.67 3.80
N ASN A 78 15.19 28.60 4.16
CA ASN A 78 16.46 28.80 3.45
C ASN A 78 17.49 27.67 3.65
N THR A 79 17.51 27.00 4.81
CA THR A 79 18.51 25.95 5.10
C THR A 79 18.13 24.60 4.49
N THR A 80 16.83 24.31 4.35
CA THR A 80 16.37 22.99 3.88
C THR A 80 16.35 22.83 2.36
N SER A 81 16.79 23.84 1.58
CA SER A 81 16.70 23.84 0.10
C SER A 81 15.29 23.60 -0.46
N LEU A 82 14.25 23.62 0.40
CA LEU A 82 12.85 23.43 0.02
C LEU A 82 12.27 24.68 -0.64
N THR A 83 12.85 25.86 -0.40
CA THR A 83 12.66 27.03 -1.26
C THR A 83 13.65 26.97 -2.42
N ARG A 84 13.18 26.53 -3.59
CA ARG A 84 13.84 26.88 -4.85
C ARG A 84 13.73 28.40 -5.00
N HIS A 85 14.78 29.15 -4.67
CA HIS A 85 14.90 30.53 -5.10
C HIS A 85 14.95 30.56 -6.64
N VAL A 86 13.81 30.85 -7.27
CA VAL A 86 13.80 31.27 -8.67
C VAL A 86 14.28 32.70 -8.67
N ALA A 87 15.58 32.88 -8.93
CA ALA A 87 16.17 34.19 -9.14
C ALA A 87 15.66 34.76 -10.47
N THR A 88 14.47 35.34 -10.47
CA THR A 88 14.05 36.28 -11.50
C THR A 88 14.02 37.66 -10.86
N GLY A 89 15.03 38.45 -11.20
CA GLY A 89 15.20 39.81 -10.69
C GLY A 89 14.02 40.70 -11.04
N LYS A 90 13.12 40.88 -10.07
CA LYS A 90 12.37 42.11 -9.82
C LYS A 90 11.62 41.91 -8.49
N THR A 91 11.76 42.89 -7.61
CA THR A 91 10.95 43.04 -6.39
C THR A 91 9.47 42.81 -6.71
N MET A 92 8.88 41.80 -6.07
CA MET A 92 7.43 41.60 -6.07
C MET A 92 6.97 41.49 -4.62
N GLU A 93 6.00 42.35 -4.31
CA GLU A 93 5.24 42.37 -3.09
C GLU A 93 4.56 41.02 -2.89
N ILE A 94 4.61 40.50 -1.67
CA ILE A 94 4.02 39.22 -1.32
C ILE A 94 2.52 39.45 -1.14
N GLU A 95 1.72 39.14 -2.15
CA GLU A 95 0.28 38.96 -1.96
C GLU A 95 0.07 37.61 -1.24
N VAL A 96 -0.35 37.70 0.03
CA VAL A 96 -0.82 36.55 0.80
C VAL A 96 -2.19 36.17 0.22
N THR A 97 -2.24 35.08 -0.54
CA THR A 97 -3.50 34.41 -0.85
C THR A 97 -3.86 33.52 0.35
N GLU A 98 -4.90 33.92 1.08
CA GLU A 98 -5.52 33.08 2.09
C GLU A 98 -6.00 31.79 1.43
N ILE A 99 -5.53 30.66 1.95
CA ILE A 99 -6.10 29.35 1.65
C ILE A 99 -7.19 29.15 2.70
N GLU A 100 -8.45 29.30 2.29
CA GLU A 100 -9.60 28.90 3.11
C GLU A 100 -9.57 27.38 3.33
N VAL A 101 -9.75 27.00 4.60
CA VAL A 101 -9.93 25.60 5.06
C VAL A 101 -11.42 25.27 5.10
#